data_AF-A0A2G9S2P8-F1
#
_entry.id   AF-A0A2G9S2P8-F1
#
_cell.length_a   1.000
_cell.length_b   1.000
_cell.length_c   1.000
_cell.angle_alpha   90.00
_cell.angle_beta   90.00
_cell.angle_gamma   90.00
#
_symmetry.space_group_name_H-M   'P 1'
#
loop_
_entity.id
_entity.type
_entity.pdbx_description
1 polymer ?
#
loop_
_entity_poly.entity_id
_entity_poly.type
_entity_poly.pdbx_seq_one_letter_code
_entity_poly.pdbx_strand_id
1 'polypeptide(L)'
;LIEYAYTLLPLFFFPQKMIHSLFLINGSSDIFLEKHWKSVVSRSVCDYFFEAQEKAADVENVPPVIPTPHHYLISIYREKMFFVAVVQSEVTPLFVIEFLHRVADTFQDYFGECSETCLKDNVVIVYELLEEMLDNGFPLATESNILKELIKPPTILRSVVNSLTGSSNMGETLPSGQLSNIPWRRAAVKYTNNEAYFDVIEEVDAIIDKS
;
A
#
# COMPACT_ATOMS: atom_id res chain seq x y z
N LEU A 1 8.01 34.66 12.52
CA LEU A 1 6.54 34.75 12.31
C LEU A 1 6.14 34.89 10.84
N ILE A 2 6.96 35.50 9.97
CA ILE A 2 6.68 35.57 8.51
C ILE A 2 7.21 34.33 7.75
N GLU A 3 8.27 33.67 8.21
CA GLU A 3 8.76 32.42 7.58
C GLU A 3 7.87 31.19 7.80
N TYR A 4 7.12 31.12 8.91
CA TYR A 4 6.17 30.03 9.15
C TYR A 4 4.92 30.11 8.26
N ALA A 5 4.64 31.28 7.67
CA ALA A 5 3.52 31.42 6.75
C ALA A 5 3.82 30.75 5.40
N TYR A 6 5.07 30.79 4.91
CA TYR A 6 5.41 30.25 3.59
C TYR A 6 5.54 28.72 3.54
N THR A 7 5.77 28.06 4.66
CA THR A 7 5.76 26.59 4.76
C THR A 7 4.37 26.00 5.02
N LEU A 8 3.43 26.79 5.52
CA LEU A 8 2.06 26.35 5.83
C LEU A 8 1.01 26.79 4.81
N LEU A 9 1.30 27.79 3.96
CA LEU A 9 0.37 28.24 2.93
C LEU A 9 0.07 27.25 1.80
N PRO A 10 0.94 26.30 1.40
CA PRO A 10 0.55 25.29 0.41
C PRO A 10 -0.49 24.30 0.95
N LEU A 11 -0.62 24.16 2.27
CA LEU A 11 -1.50 23.15 2.89
C LEU A 11 -2.96 23.60 2.98
N PHE A 12 -3.25 24.90 2.89
CA PHE A 12 -4.60 25.43 3.11
C PHE A 12 -5.39 25.73 1.82
N PHE A 13 -4.80 25.64 0.62
CA PHE A 13 -5.46 26.08 -0.62
C PHE A 13 -5.22 25.25 -1.88
N PHE A 14 -4.85 23.97 -1.75
CA PHE A 14 -5.05 23.02 -2.85
C PHE A 14 -6.27 22.15 -2.54
N PRO A 15 -7.23 21.96 -3.48
CA PRO A 15 -8.18 20.86 -3.36
C PRO A 15 -7.32 19.60 -3.31
N GLN A 16 -7.19 19.00 -2.13
CA GLN A 16 -6.24 17.93 -1.91
C GLN A 16 -6.56 16.78 -2.87
N LYS A 17 -5.69 16.64 -3.87
CA LYS A 17 -5.75 15.65 -4.94
C LYS A 17 -5.49 14.29 -4.32
N MET A 18 -6.52 13.47 -4.11
CA MET A 18 -6.43 12.38 -3.13
C MET A 18 -7.14 11.10 -3.53
N ILE A 19 -6.58 9.99 -3.04
CA ILE A 19 -7.18 8.66 -3.05
C ILE A 19 -8.32 8.67 -2.03
N HIS A 20 -9.54 8.44 -2.51
CA HIS A 20 -10.75 8.42 -1.69
C HIS A 20 -11.00 7.04 -1.11
N SER A 21 -10.75 6.01 -1.91
CA SER A 21 -11.04 4.62 -1.55
C SER A 21 -10.11 3.66 -2.27
N LEU A 22 -9.94 2.48 -1.68
CA LEU A 22 -9.23 1.35 -2.21
C LEU A 22 -10.15 0.14 -2.13
N PHE A 23 -10.31 -0.57 -3.24
CA PHE A 23 -11.00 -1.84 -3.33
C PHE A 23 -9.99 -2.92 -3.71
N LEU A 24 -10.05 -4.06 -3.02
CA LEU A 24 -9.33 -5.28 -3.42
C LEU A 24 -10.30 -6.27 -4.03
N ILE A 25 -9.98 -6.69 -5.25
CA ILE A 25 -10.83 -7.54 -6.07
C ILE A 25 -10.07 -8.83 -6.37
N ASN A 26 -10.69 -9.98 -6.10
CA ASN A 26 -10.07 -11.28 -6.37
C ASN A 26 -10.21 -11.69 -7.84
N GLY A 27 -9.66 -12.85 -8.19
CA GLY A 27 -9.73 -13.40 -9.56
C GLY A 27 -11.14 -13.79 -10.01
N SER A 28 -12.11 -13.88 -9.10
CA SER A 28 -13.52 -14.14 -9.40
C SER A 28 -14.35 -12.87 -9.59
N SER A 29 -13.69 -11.70 -9.64
CA SER A 29 -14.33 -10.38 -9.71
C SER A 29 -15.18 -10.02 -8.48
N ASP A 30 -14.87 -10.60 -7.32
CA ASP A 30 -15.50 -10.25 -6.04
C ASP A 30 -14.66 -9.23 -5.27
N ILE A 31 -15.30 -8.15 -4.82
CA ILE A 31 -14.70 -7.17 -3.90
C ILE A 31 -14.69 -7.77 -2.49
N PHE A 32 -13.53 -8.22 -2.02
CA PHE A 32 -13.40 -8.86 -0.71
C PHE A 32 -12.92 -7.92 0.41
N LEU A 33 -12.33 -6.77 0.06
CA LEU A 33 -11.91 -5.75 1.00
C LEU A 33 -12.13 -4.35 0.39
N GLU A 34 -12.55 -3.40 1.21
CA GLU A 34 -12.65 -1.99 0.82
C GLU A 34 -12.24 -1.08 1.97
N LYS A 35 -11.51 -0.01 1.67
CA LYS A 35 -11.15 1.02 2.64
C LYS A 35 -11.48 2.39 2.06
N HIS A 36 -12.19 3.20 2.84
CA HIS A 36 -12.51 4.59 2.52
C HIS A 36 -11.76 5.52 3.49
N TRP A 37 -11.13 6.59 2.97
CA TRP A 37 -10.40 7.57 3.78
C TRP A 37 -11.08 8.93 3.88
N LYS A 38 -11.84 9.35 2.85
CA LYS A 38 -12.50 10.67 2.83
C LYS A 38 -14.02 10.55 2.99
N SER A 39 -14.64 9.83 2.09
CA SER A 39 -16.07 9.59 2.05
C SER A 39 -16.32 8.16 1.61
N VAL A 40 -17.45 7.60 2.06
CA VAL A 40 -17.90 6.30 1.58
C VAL A 40 -18.19 6.42 0.08
N VAL A 41 -17.49 5.60 -0.71
CA VAL A 41 -17.71 5.49 -2.15
C VAL A 41 -18.50 4.20 -2.41
N SER A 42 -19.61 4.31 -3.12
CA SER A 42 -20.44 3.15 -3.48
C SER A 42 -19.64 2.14 -4.30
N ARG A 43 -19.80 0.84 -4.01
CA ARG A 43 -19.23 -0.27 -4.78
C ARG A 43 -19.63 -0.26 -6.25
N SER A 44 -20.78 0.36 -6.59
CA SER A 44 -21.22 0.54 -7.97
C SER A 44 -20.23 1.34 -8.83
N VAL A 45 -19.29 2.07 -8.22
CA VAL A 45 -18.20 2.70 -9.00
C VAL A 45 -17.31 1.64 -9.66
N CYS A 46 -17.18 0.46 -9.06
CA CYS A 46 -16.39 -0.64 -9.62
C CYS A 46 -17.07 -1.33 -10.82
N ASP A 47 -18.35 -1.05 -11.08
CA ASP A 47 -19.05 -1.59 -12.27
C ASP A 47 -18.33 -1.17 -13.57
N TYR A 48 -17.79 0.05 -13.62
CA TYR A 48 -16.95 0.52 -14.73
C TYR A 48 -15.63 -0.25 -14.86
N PHE A 49 -15.06 -0.69 -13.74
CA PHE A 49 -13.87 -1.53 -13.74
C PHE A 49 -14.20 -2.94 -14.24
N PHE A 50 -15.30 -3.53 -13.77
CA PHE A 50 -15.75 -4.84 -14.22
C PHE A 50 -16.12 -4.86 -15.71
N GLU A 51 -16.76 -3.81 -16.22
CA GLU A 51 -17.03 -3.66 -17.65
C GLU A 51 -15.73 -3.59 -18.47
N ALA A 52 -14.71 -2.88 -17.97
CA ALA A 52 -13.41 -2.81 -18.64
C ALA A 52 -12.67 -4.16 -18.58
N GLN A 53 -12.80 -4.88 -17.47
CA GLN A 53 -12.25 -6.22 -17.29
C GLN A 53 -12.88 -7.23 -18.26
N GLU A 54 -14.19 -7.20 -18.44
CA GLU A 54 -14.93 -8.08 -19.37
C GLU A 54 -14.52 -7.83 -20.83
N LYS A 55 -14.20 -6.59 -21.19
CA LYS A 55 -13.77 -6.22 -22.55
C LYS A 55 -12.31 -6.54 -22.84
N ALA A 56 -11.49 -6.75 -21.82
CA ALA A 56 -10.07 -7.02 -21.99
C ALA A 56 -9.86 -8.48 -22.47
N ALA A 57 -8.86 -8.70 -23.33
CA ALA A 57 -8.51 -10.05 -23.78
C ALA A 57 -7.93 -10.89 -22.64
N ASP A 58 -7.03 -10.29 -21.86
CA ASP A 58 -6.41 -10.86 -20.68
C ASP A 58 -6.34 -9.82 -19.55
N VAL A 59 -6.03 -10.26 -18.32
CA VAL A 59 -5.95 -9.40 -17.13
C VAL A 59 -4.95 -8.24 -17.27
N GLU A 60 -3.89 -8.44 -18.07
CA GLU A 60 -2.86 -7.43 -18.35
C GLU A 60 -3.33 -6.36 -19.33
N ASN A 61 -4.41 -6.62 -20.08
CA ASN A 61 -4.98 -5.66 -21.02
C ASN A 61 -6.08 -4.79 -20.40
N VAL A 62 -6.42 -5.00 -19.12
CA VAL A 62 -7.34 -4.11 -18.40
C VAL A 62 -6.68 -2.74 -18.30
N PRO A 63 -7.34 -1.65 -18.77
CA PRO A 63 -6.77 -0.31 -18.70
C PRO A 63 -6.46 0.08 -17.24
N PRO A 64 -5.22 0.50 -16.91
CA PRO A 64 -4.85 0.82 -15.53
C PRO A 64 -5.50 2.12 -15.02
N VAL A 65 -6.09 2.92 -15.92
CA VAL A 65 -6.82 4.14 -15.59
C VAL A 65 -8.14 4.13 -16.34
N ILE A 66 -9.26 4.15 -15.62
CA ILE A 66 -10.61 4.12 -16.17
C ILE A 66 -11.37 5.37 -15.72
N PRO A 67 -11.77 6.26 -16.64
CA PRO A 67 -12.61 7.41 -16.30
C PRO A 67 -14.06 6.98 -16.04
N THR A 68 -14.68 7.57 -15.03
CA THR A 68 -16.12 7.44 -14.73
C THR A 68 -16.75 8.85 -14.67
N PRO A 69 -18.08 9.00 -14.57
CA PRO A 69 -18.71 10.33 -14.58
C PRO A 69 -18.23 11.30 -13.49
N HIS A 70 -17.81 10.79 -12.33
CA HIS A 70 -17.45 11.60 -11.16
C HIS A 70 -16.10 11.22 -10.52
N HIS A 71 -15.48 10.13 -10.96
CA HIS A 71 -14.24 9.61 -10.41
C HIS A 71 -13.34 9.06 -11.51
N TYR A 72 -12.07 8.83 -11.19
CA TYR A 72 -11.19 7.96 -11.95
C TYR A 72 -10.87 6.74 -11.10
N LEU A 73 -10.86 5.57 -11.73
CA LEU A 73 -10.37 4.33 -11.16
C LEU A 73 -8.93 4.15 -11.65
N ILE A 74 -8.02 3.89 -10.72
CA ILE A 74 -6.62 3.61 -11.02
C ILE A 74 -6.29 2.26 -10.41
N SER A 75 -5.80 1.32 -11.22
CA SER A 75 -5.64 -0.06 -10.79
C SER A 75 -4.30 -0.67 -11.16
N ILE A 76 -3.86 -1.60 -10.32
CA ILE A 76 -2.75 -2.52 -10.60
C ILE A 76 -3.23 -3.97 -10.45
N TYR A 77 -2.54 -4.90 -11.09
CA TYR A 77 -2.71 -6.34 -10.91
C TYR A 77 -1.45 -6.92 -10.25
N ARG A 78 -1.59 -7.51 -9.06
CA ARG A 78 -0.50 -8.10 -8.26
C ARG A 78 -1.05 -9.31 -7.51
N GLU A 79 -0.26 -10.39 -7.43
CA GLU A 79 -0.62 -11.60 -6.70
C GLU A 79 -2.03 -12.15 -7.02
N LYS A 80 -2.39 -12.11 -8.30
CA LYS A 80 -3.71 -12.53 -8.83
C LYS A 80 -4.92 -11.73 -8.30
N MET A 81 -4.68 -10.54 -7.77
CA MET A 81 -5.71 -9.62 -7.29
C MET A 81 -5.56 -8.25 -7.96
N PHE A 82 -6.69 -7.56 -8.13
CA PHE A 82 -6.69 -6.16 -8.52
C PHE A 82 -6.77 -5.27 -7.28
N PHE A 83 -5.91 -4.25 -7.25
CA PHE A 83 -5.97 -3.16 -6.31
C PHE A 83 -6.53 -1.97 -7.08
N VAL A 84 -7.72 -1.48 -6.71
CA VAL A 84 -8.41 -0.42 -7.43
C VAL A 84 -8.59 0.79 -6.52
N ALA A 85 -7.81 1.84 -6.77
CA ALA A 85 -7.96 3.13 -6.12
C ALA A 85 -9.02 3.99 -6.83
N VAL A 86 -9.82 4.70 -6.05
CA VAL A 86 -10.78 5.70 -6.54
C VAL A 86 -10.29 7.08 -6.21
N VAL A 87 -10.23 7.96 -7.21
CA VAL A 87 -9.85 9.37 -7.06
C VAL A 87 -10.92 10.26 -7.67
N GLN A 88 -11.27 11.36 -7.00
CA GLN A 88 -12.31 12.29 -7.48
C GLN A 88 -11.74 13.50 -8.24
N SER A 89 -10.43 13.73 -8.13
CA SER A 89 -9.74 14.88 -8.72
C SER A 89 -8.49 14.42 -9.46
N GLU A 90 -8.00 15.26 -10.37
CA GLU A 90 -6.86 14.95 -11.23
C GLU A 90 -5.57 14.82 -10.40
N VAL A 91 -5.09 13.59 -10.27
CA VAL A 91 -3.81 13.19 -9.68
C VAL A 91 -2.91 12.59 -10.75
N THR A 92 -1.59 12.67 -10.58
CA THR A 92 -0.64 11.94 -11.43
C THR A 92 -0.89 10.43 -11.28
N PRO A 93 -1.30 9.69 -12.33
CA PRO A 93 -1.67 8.29 -12.17
C PRO A 93 -0.52 7.41 -11.67
N LEU A 94 0.71 7.69 -12.11
CA LEU A 94 1.92 6.98 -11.66
C LEU A 94 2.13 7.06 -10.15
N PHE A 95 1.75 8.17 -9.51
CA PHE A 95 1.83 8.30 -8.06
C PHE A 95 0.91 7.32 -7.34
N VAL A 96 -0.32 7.16 -7.84
CA VAL A 96 -1.30 6.23 -7.27
C VAL A 96 -0.87 4.78 -7.55
N ILE A 97 -0.41 4.49 -8.76
CA ILE A 97 0.10 3.17 -9.15
C ILE A 97 1.27 2.74 -8.24
N GLU A 98 2.26 3.62 -8.04
CA GLU A 98 3.38 3.36 -7.14
C GLU A 98 2.92 3.09 -5.71
N PHE A 99 2.00 3.92 -5.19
CA PHE A 99 1.43 3.70 -3.87
C PHE A 99 0.74 2.34 -3.75
N LEU A 100 -0.05 1.93 -4.75
CA LEU A 100 -0.72 0.63 -4.74
C LEU A 100 0.27 -0.53 -4.76
N HIS A 101 1.35 -0.43 -5.53
CA HIS A 101 2.44 -1.41 -5.48
C HIS A 101 3.07 -1.45 -4.10
N ARG A 102 3.27 -0.27 -3.48
CA ARG A 102 3.81 -0.20 -2.13
C ARG A 102 2.92 -0.88 -1.09
N VAL A 103 1.60 -0.74 -1.21
CA VAL A 103 0.62 -1.45 -0.37
C VAL A 103 0.76 -2.96 -0.51
N ALA A 104 0.79 -3.48 -1.74
CA ALA A 104 0.96 -4.91 -2.00
C ALA A 104 2.28 -5.44 -1.40
N ASP A 105 3.38 -4.73 -1.61
CA ASP A 105 4.68 -5.12 -1.06
C ASP A 105 4.72 -5.04 0.48
N THR A 106 3.98 -4.11 1.08
CA THR A 106 3.85 -4.01 2.55
C THR A 106 3.12 -5.23 3.10
N PHE A 107 2.03 -5.66 2.45
CA PHE A 107 1.35 -6.90 2.84
C PHE A 107 2.25 -8.12 2.72
N GLN A 108 2.99 -8.22 1.60
CA GLN A 108 3.98 -9.28 1.39
C GLN A 108 5.04 -9.31 2.49
N ASP A 109 5.56 -8.16 2.91
CA ASP A 109 6.61 -8.05 3.93
C ASP A 109 6.09 -8.22 5.38
N TYR A 110 4.79 -8.01 5.62
CA TYR A 110 4.14 -8.24 6.91
C TYR A 110 3.74 -9.69 7.12
N PHE A 111 3.18 -10.30 6.08
CA PHE A 111 2.53 -11.60 6.20
C PHE A 111 3.29 -12.73 5.52
N GLY A 112 4.32 -12.42 4.73
CA GLY A 112 5.09 -13.40 3.95
C GLY A 112 4.41 -13.84 2.65
N GLU A 113 3.15 -13.44 2.44
CA GLU A 113 2.42 -13.54 1.18
C GLU A 113 1.35 -12.46 1.10
N CYS A 114 0.99 -12.03 -0.11
CA CYS A 114 -0.15 -11.14 -0.34
C CYS A 114 -1.25 -11.90 -1.11
N SER A 115 -2.03 -12.73 -0.39
CA SER A 115 -3.13 -13.53 -0.94
C SER A 115 -4.49 -13.14 -0.33
N GLU A 116 -5.60 -13.40 -1.03
CA GLU A 116 -6.95 -13.11 -0.51
C GLU A 116 -7.17 -13.75 0.87
N THR A 117 -6.82 -15.03 1.03
CA THR A 117 -6.94 -15.76 2.29
C THR A 117 -6.13 -15.10 3.40
N CYS A 118 -4.85 -14.80 3.13
CA CYS A 118 -3.96 -14.19 4.11
C CYS A 118 -4.44 -12.80 4.56
N LEU A 119 -4.91 -11.97 3.63
CA LEU A 119 -5.45 -10.64 3.94
C LEU A 119 -6.74 -10.73 4.74
N LYS A 120 -7.62 -11.69 4.45
CA LYS A 120 -8.84 -11.94 5.23
C LYS A 120 -8.54 -12.42 6.65
N ASP A 121 -7.57 -13.33 6.80
CA ASP A 121 -7.18 -13.87 8.10
C ASP A 121 -6.51 -12.80 8.99
N ASN A 122 -5.90 -11.78 8.39
CA ASN A 122 -5.20 -10.68 9.08
C ASN A 122 -5.89 -9.31 8.90
N VAL A 123 -7.20 -9.29 8.66
CA VAL A 123 -7.96 -8.09 8.25
C VAL A 123 -7.78 -6.88 9.17
N VAL A 124 -7.64 -7.09 10.48
CA VAL A 124 -7.41 -6.00 11.45
C VAL A 124 -6.09 -5.28 11.16
N ILE A 125 -5.00 -6.04 11.01
CA ILE A 125 -3.66 -5.49 10.72
C ILE A 125 -3.65 -4.85 9.32
N VAL A 126 -4.37 -5.44 8.35
CA VAL A 126 -4.52 -4.86 7.02
C VAL A 126 -5.14 -3.45 7.10
N TYR A 127 -6.23 -3.27 7.87
CA TYR A 127 -6.84 -1.95 8.03
C TYR A 127 -5.94 -0.97 8.79
N GLU A 128 -5.25 -1.42 9.86
CA GLU A 128 -4.27 -0.59 10.57
C GLU A 128 -3.16 -0.11 9.63
N LEU A 129 -2.62 -1.01 8.79
CA LEU A 129 -1.59 -0.65 7.80
C LEU A 129 -2.11 0.36 6.78
N LEU A 130 -3.31 0.13 6.23
CA LEU A 130 -3.92 1.04 5.27
C LEU A 130 -4.21 2.43 5.88
N GLU A 131 -4.52 2.51 7.16
CA GLU A 131 -4.71 3.78 7.89
C GLU A 131 -3.38 4.51 8.14
N GLU A 132 -2.32 3.78 8.49
CA GLU A 132 -1.01 4.39 8.74
C GLU A 132 -0.30 4.78 7.43
N MET A 133 -0.46 3.99 6.37
CA MET A 133 0.16 4.25 5.07
C MET A 133 -0.44 5.46 4.36
N LEU A 134 -1.72 5.75 4.60
CA LEU A 134 -2.46 6.80 3.90
C LEU A 134 -3.31 7.63 4.86
N ASP A 135 -2.93 8.88 5.08
CA ASP A 135 -3.68 9.83 5.91
C ASP A 135 -4.52 10.77 5.04
N ASN A 136 -5.83 10.75 5.27
CA ASN A 136 -6.85 11.53 4.54
C ASN A 136 -6.81 11.36 3.00
N GLY A 137 -6.07 10.39 2.46
CA GLY A 137 -5.90 10.19 1.02
C GLY A 137 -4.52 10.60 0.46
N PHE A 138 -3.57 10.97 1.33
CA PHE A 138 -2.15 11.16 1.00
C PHE A 138 -1.28 10.07 1.62
N PRO A 139 -0.38 9.45 0.85
CA PRO A 139 0.65 8.57 1.37
C PRO A 139 1.52 9.30 2.41
N LEU A 140 1.62 8.72 3.61
CA LEU A 140 2.40 9.28 4.73
C LEU A 140 3.57 8.37 5.08
N ALA A 141 3.30 7.18 5.62
CA ALA A 141 4.32 6.24 6.07
C ALA A 141 4.29 4.96 5.24
N THR A 142 5.15 4.85 4.23
CA THR A 142 5.24 3.66 3.36
C THR A 142 6.49 2.81 3.60
N GLU A 143 7.34 3.20 4.55
CA GLU A 143 8.56 2.47 4.90
C GLU A 143 8.27 1.35 5.89
N SER A 144 8.57 0.12 5.49
CA SER A 144 8.35 -1.07 6.31
C SER A 144 8.96 -0.96 7.72
N ASN A 145 10.17 -0.42 7.83
CA ASN A 145 10.84 -0.28 9.13
C ASN A 145 10.04 0.60 10.09
N ILE A 146 9.42 1.67 9.59
CA ILE A 146 8.59 2.58 10.39
C ILE A 146 7.27 1.90 10.72
N LEU A 147 6.62 1.31 9.72
CA LEU A 147 5.36 0.61 9.90
C LEU A 147 5.50 -0.50 10.95
N LYS A 148 6.57 -1.31 10.91
CA LYS A 148 6.78 -2.44 11.83
C LYS A 148 7.05 -2.01 13.28
N GLU A 149 7.50 -0.78 13.49
CA GLU A 149 7.59 -0.17 14.83
C GLU A 149 6.21 0.24 15.36
N LEU A 150 5.33 0.75 14.49
CA LEU A 150 3.98 1.22 14.82
C LEU A 150 2.97 0.07 14.95
N ILE A 151 2.94 -0.78 13.94
CA ILE A 151 2.01 -1.89 13.75
C ILE A 151 2.86 -3.16 13.70
N LYS A 152 2.85 -3.92 14.79
CA LYS A 152 3.70 -5.10 14.92
C LYS A 152 3.18 -6.22 14.00
N PRO A 153 4.02 -6.83 13.15
CA PRO A 153 3.61 -7.97 12.34
C PRO A 153 3.07 -9.13 13.18
N PRO A 154 2.13 -9.92 12.64
CA PRO A 154 1.64 -11.13 13.28
C PRO A 154 2.77 -12.18 13.27
N THR A 155 3.54 -12.27 14.34
CA THR A 155 4.65 -13.22 14.43
C THR A 155 4.09 -14.63 14.66
N ILE A 156 4.42 -15.60 13.79
CA ILE A 156 4.07 -17.04 13.95
C ILE A 156 4.49 -17.59 15.32
N LEU A 157 5.55 -17.05 15.94
CA LEU A 157 6.02 -17.46 17.27
C LEU A 157 5.20 -16.88 18.45
N ARG A 158 4.40 -15.81 18.24
CA ARG A 158 3.60 -15.22 19.32
C ARG A 158 2.36 -16.03 19.65
N SER A 159 1.76 -16.72 18.68
CA SER A 159 0.61 -17.62 18.95
C SER A 159 1.02 -18.74 19.91
N VAL A 160 2.25 -19.25 19.78
CA VAL A 160 2.80 -20.31 20.61
C VAL A 160 3.29 -19.80 21.96
N VAL A 161 3.77 -18.56 22.09
CA VAL A 161 4.23 -18.05 23.40
C VAL A 161 3.07 -17.46 24.21
N ASN A 162 2.16 -16.70 23.59
CA ASN A 162 1.04 -16.09 24.31
C ASN A 162 0.02 -17.11 24.83
N SER A 163 -0.14 -18.25 24.14
CA SER A 163 -0.98 -19.36 24.62
C SER A 163 -0.40 -20.06 25.86
N LEU A 164 0.89 -19.86 26.15
CA LEU A 164 1.60 -20.53 27.24
C LEU A 164 1.97 -19.59 28.39
N THR A 165 2.03 -18.27 28.16
CA THR A 165 2.47 -17.30 29.17
C THR A 165 1.44 -16.23 29.53
N GLY A 166 0.32 -16.10 28.80
CA GLY A 166 -0.80 -15.22 29.17
C GLY A 166 -0.48 -13.73 29.27
N SER A 167 0.63 -13.24 28.69
CA SER A 167 1.06 -11.85 28.80
C SER A 167 0.78 -11.03 27.54
N SER A 168 0.07 -9.91 27.69
CA SER A 168 -0.13 -8.89 26.66
C SER A 168 0.93 -7.79 26.81
N ASN A 169 1.99 -7.85 26.01
CA ASN A 169 3.04 -6.83 26.02
C ASN A 169 2.74 -5.70 25.02
N MET A 170 2.00 -4.69 25.48
CA MET A 170 2.00 -3.36 24.86
C MET A 170 3.45 -2.82 24.93
N GLY A 171 4.02 -2.41 23.79
CA GLY A 171 5.39 -1.90 23.77
C GLY A 171 5.44 -0.48 24.36
N GLU A 172 6.20 -0.27 25.43
CA GLU A 172 6.36 1.02 26.13
C GLU A 172 7.25 2.05 25.39
N THR A 173 7.82 1.71 24.23
CA THR A 173 8.76 2.59 23.52
C THR A 173 8.10 3.22 22.29
N LEU A 174 8.04 4.56 22.27
CA LEU A 174 7.60 5.33 21.10
C LEU A 174 8.47 5.01 19.87
N PRO A 175 7.88 4.89 18.66
CA PRO A 175 8.62 4.69 17.42
C PRO A 175 9.65 5.80 17.22
N SER A 176 10.91 5.43 17.03
CA SER A 176 11.99 6.41 16.78
C SER A 176 12.09 6.77 15.30
N GLY A 177 11.51 5.94 14.42
CA GLY A 177 11.54 6.12 12.97
C GLY A 177 10.79 7.34 12.45
N GLN A 178 9.65 7.73 13.05
CA GLN A 178 8.86 8.88 12.57
C GLN A 178 9.51 10.25 12.81
N LEU A 179 10.47 10.34 13.74
CA LEU A 179 11.21 11.59 14.02
C LEU A 179 12.55 11.67 13.27
N SER A 180 12.90 10.64 12.50
CA SER A 180 14.14 10.55 11.76
C SER A 180 13.97 11.09 10.34
N ASN A 181 14.87 11.96 9.89
CA ASN A 181 14.97 12.34 8.47
C ASN A 181 15.53 11.20 7.59
N ILE A 182 15.83 10.04 8.18
CA ILE A 182 16.34 8.83 7.52
C ILE A 182 15.30 7.71 7.74
N PRO A 183 14.23 7.65 6.93
CA PRO A 183 13.10 6.76 7.18
C PRO A 183 13.36 5.31 6.78
N TRP A 184 14.30 5.06 5.86
CA TRP A 184 14.65 3.72 5.36
C TRP A 184 15.52 2.91 6.33
N ARG A 185 16.08 3.52 7.38
CA ARG A 185 17.05 2.87 8.28
C ARG A 185 16.76 3.17 9.75
N ARG A 186 16.67 2.11 10.55
CA ARG A 186 16.60 2.22 12.01
C ARG A 186 17.91 2.76 12.60
N ALA A 187 17.78 3.66 13.57
CA ALA A 187 18.93 4.23 14.26
C ALA A 187 19.62 3.18 15.16
N ALA A 188 20.93 3.36 15.39
CA ALA A 188 21.73 2.60 16.36
C ALA A 188 21.72 1.06 16.20
N VAL A 189 21.49 0.53 14.99
CA VAL A 189 21.61 -0.90 14.72
C VAL A 189 23.05 -1.37 14.94
N LYS A 190 23.23 -2.43 15.74
CA LYS A 190 24.53 -3.07 16.03
C LYS A 190 24.53 -4.49 15.48
N TYR A 191 25.61 -4.85 14.79
CA TYR A 191 25.86 -6.21 14.30
C TYR A 191 27.12 -6.76 14.97
N THR A 192 27.16 -8.08 15.21
CA THR A 192 28.35 -8.77 15.73
C THR A 192 29.50 -8.68 14.73
N ASN A 193 29.19 -8.91 13.45
CA ASN A 193 30.09 -8.71 12.31
C ASN A 193 29.45 -7.69 11.37
N ASN A 194 30.20 -6.66 10.97
CA ASN A 194 29.72 -5.67 10.01
C ASN A 194 30.15 -6.12 8.61
N GLU A 195 29.25 -6.77 7.90
CA GLU A 195 29.47 -7.30 6.56
C GLU A 195 28.50 -6.64 5.58
N ALA A 196 28.93 -6.46 4.33
CA ALA A 196 28.10 -5.96 3.24
C ALA A 196 28.24 -6.90 2.05
N TYR A 197 27.11 -7.38 1.54
CA TYR A 197 27.02 -8.27 0.40
C TYR A 197 26.52 -7.47 -0.81
N PHE A 198 27.09 -7.76 -1.99
CA PHE A 198 26.75 -7.08 -3.23
C PHE A 198 26.43 -8.11 -4.29
N ASP A 199 25.21 -8.06 -4.82
CA ASP A 199 24.79 -8.89 -5.95
C ASP A 199 24.79 -8.03 -7.21
N VAL A 200 25.55 -8.46 -8.23
CA VAL A 200 25.55 -7.83 -9.56
C VAL A 200 24.72 -8.71 -10.47
N ILE A 201 23.53 -8.22 -10.83
CA ILE A 201 22.59 -8.92 -11.70
C ILE A 201 22.64 -8.22 -13.07
N GLU A 202 23.02 -8.96 -14.11
CA GLU A 202 23.02 -8.50 -15.50
C GLU A 202 21.83 -9.12 -16.23
N GLU A 203 21.04 -8.28 -16.90
CA GLU A 203 19.88 -8.68 -17.72
C GLU A 203 20.08 -8.19 -19.16
N VAL A 204 19.89 -9.09 -20.13
CA VAL A 204 20.07 -8.80 -21.56
C VAL A 204 18.75 -9.09 -22.29
N ASP A 205 18.02 -8.03 -22.59
CA ASP A 205 16.86 -8.09 -23.47
C ASP A 205 17.27 -7.90 -24.93
N ALA A 206 17.03 -8.90 -25.77
CA ALA A 206 17.34 -8.84 -27.19
C ALA A 206 16.17 -9.34 -28.05
N ILE A 207 15.83 -8.58 -29.09
CA ILE A 207 14.93 -8.99 -30.16
C ILE A 207 15.79 -9.22 -31.41
N ILE A 208 15.81 -10.45 -31.90
CA ILE A 208 16.58 -10.83 -33.09
C ILE A 208 15.61 -11.05 -34.25
N ASP A 209 15.81 -10.31 -35.34
CA ASP A 209 15.02 -10.48 -36.57
C ASP A 209 15.51 -11.69 -37.37
N LYS A 210 14.62 -12.28 -38.19
CA LYS A 210 15.03 -13.30 -39.17
C LYS A 210 15.62 -12.58 -40.40
N SER A 211 16.93 -12.72 -40.58
CA SER A 211 17.64 -12.35 -41.81
C SER A 211 17.04 -12.99 -43.06
#